data_AF-C5KQ69-F1
#
_entry.id   AF-C5KQ69-F1
#
_cell.length_a   1.000
_cell.length_b   1.000
_cell.length_c   1.000
_cell.angle_alpha   90.00
_cell.angle_beta   90.00
_cell.angle_gamma   90.00
#
_symmetry.space_group_name_H-M   'P 1'
#
loop_
_entity.id
_entity.type
_entity.pdbx_description
1 polymer ?
#
loop_
_entity_poly.entity_id
_entity_poly.type
_entity_poly.pdbx_seq_one_letter_code
_entity_poly.pdbx_strand_id
1 'polypeptide(L)'
;MLLIGGDSKLRDWQTVLNDVNLCHVLKRIYTNLTEVATSVEGAADLLREKCPAGAVLRLQTFPSRYQKTIADYLPEGMCHPRDYTHVAQVVYIDGLYLLGICQPEECYIGNIVETSNGRLTDSVCKAEYKLAEAFRRFGFEFGEKRDEMTAIDVGASPGGWSRYLYNEGVGRIIAVDKGEVDCSKSDGKIEHWDMLGQEAIQKLLEHEGHRESLDVYVCDANLPPPESLAMLRQASELIKPGAYVVVTFKNPYKRKADWYKAKELSFDDFSTICDHPTEVHLLANTPNETTVGGRWKKQLD
;
A
#
# COMPACT_ATOMS: atom_id res chain seq x y z
N MET A 1 21.78 12.88 -18.58
CA MET A 1 22.85 13.90 -18.50
C MET A 1 22.21 15.25 -18.75
N LEU A 2 21.79 15.94 -17.69
CA LEU A 2 21.25 17.29 -17.74
C LEU A 2 22.22 18.18 -16.95
N LEU A 3 22.70 19.24 -17.60
CA LEU A 3 23.71 20.17 -17.09
C LEU A 3 23.07 21.04 -15.98
N ILE A 4 23.54 20.88 -14.74
CA ILE A 4 23.03 21.59 -13.57
C ILE A 4 23.94 22.79 -13.28
N GLY A 5 23.42 23.99 -13.55
CA GLY A 5 23.97 25.24 -13.02
C GLY A 5 23.87 25.26 -11.49
N GLY A 6 24.94 25.70 -10.84
CA GLY A 6 25.16 25.52 -9.41
C GLY A 6 24.16 26.24 -8.52
N ASP A 7 23.34 25.47 -7.81
CA ASP A 7 22.75 25.87 -6.54
C ASP A 7 23.04 24.75 -5.53
N SER A 8 23.76 25.05 -4.46
CA SER A 8 24.24 24.02 -3.51
C SER A 8 23.07 23.28 -2.86
N LYS A 9 21.92 23.94 -2.73
CA LYS A 9 20.66 23.34 -2.24
C LYS A 9 20.12 22.24 -3.15
N LEU A 10 20.36 22.29 -4.47
CA LEU A 10 19.98 21.23 -5.42
C LEU A 10 20.83 19.96 -5.29
N ARG A 11 22.07 20.08 -4.80
CA ARG A 11 22.94 18.91 -4.53
C ARG A 11 22.55 18.20 -3.23
N ASP A 12 22.13 18.95 -2.22
CA ASP A 12 21.63 18.39 -0.96
C ASP A 12 20.32 17.61 -1.14
N TRP A 13 19.56 17.92 -2.20
CA TRP A 13 18.30 17.23 -2.50
C TRP A 13 18.42 15.80 -2.99
N GLN A 14 19.43 15.49 -3.81
CA GLN A 14 19.68 14.09 -4.16
C GLN A 14 19.91 13.27 -2.89
N THR A 15 20.57 13.84 -1.89
CA THR A 15 20.79 13.21 -0.58
C THR A 15 19.49 13.00 0.19
N VAL A 16 18.56 13.96 0.16
CA VAL A 16 17.25 13.88 0.86
C VAL A 16 16.28 12.93 0.14
N LEU A 17 16.27 12.86 -1.20
CA LEU A 17 15.51 11.86 -1.95
C LEU A 17 16.14 10.46 -1.92
N ASN A 18 17.45 10.39 -1.67
CA ASN A 18 18.18 9.14 -1.41
C ASN A 18 18.15 8.75 0.08
N ASP A 19 17.60 9.60 0.96
CA ASP A 19 17.28 9.21 2.33
C ASP A 19 16.15 8.19 2.28
N VAL A 20 16.48 6.95 2.58
CA VAL A 20 15.57 5.80 2.44
C VAL A 20 14.29 6.00 3.26
N ASN A 21 14.39 6.63 4.43
CA ASN A 21 13.25 6.84 5.32
C ASN A 21 12.31 7.93 4.78
N LEU A 22 12.87 9.03 4.30
CA LEU A 22 12.08 10.10 3.74
C LEU A 22 11.50 9.73 2.37
N CYS A 23 12.29 9.07 1.52
CA CYS A 23 11.85 8.54 0.24
C CYS A 23 10.68 7.56 0.42
N HIS A 24 10.74 6.69 1.43
CA HIS A 24 9.63 5.82 1.78
C HIS A 24 8.39 6.60 2.24
N VAL A 25 8.53 7.64 3.08
CA VAL A 25 7.41 8.48 3.55
C VAL A 25 6.78 9.30 2.42
N LEU A 26 7.58 9.83 1.50
CA LEU A 26 7.10 10.63 0.37
C LEU A 26 6.47 9.74 -0.69
N LYS A 27 7.11 8.63 -1.09
CA LYS A 27 6.53 7.64 -2.01
C LYS A 27 5.28 6.94 -1.46
N ARG A 28 5.06 6.98 -0.14
CA ARG A 28 3.87 6.44 0.53
C ARG A 28 2.60 7.24 0.27
N ILE A 29 2.69 8.53 -0.01
CA ILE A 29 1.51 9.41 -0.12
C ILE A 29 1.53 10.20 -1.43
N TYR A 30 2.72 10.42 -1.98
CA TYR A 30 2.96 11.27 -3.13
C TYR A 30 3.71 10.50 -4.22
N THR A 31 3.08 10.37 -5.37
CA THR A 31 3.59 9.74 -6.58
C THR A 31 3.95 10.85 -7.58
N ASN A 32 5.05 10.70 -8.30
CA ASN A 32 5.41 11.63 -9.39
C ASN A 32 5.86 13.05 -8.95
N LEU A 33 6.58 13.18 -7.83
CA LEU A 33 7.22 14.45 -7.44
C LEU A 33 8.42 14.75 -8.36
N THR A 34 8.19 15.52 -9.42
CA THR A 34 9.21 15.83 -10.46
C THR A 34 9.76 17.25 -10.36
N GLU A 35 9.08 18.14 -9.66
CA GLU A 35 9.40 19.56 -9.60
C GLU A 35 9.80 20.00 -8.19
N VAL A 36 10.53 21.12 -8.11
CA VAL A 36 10.99 21.69 -6.84
C VAL A 36 10.81 23.20 -6.84
N ALA A 37 10.23 23.75 -5.77
CA ALA A 37 10.18 25.18 -5.48
C ALA A 37 10.82 25.49 -4.12
N THR A 38 11.21 26.75 -3.93
CA THR A 38 11.77 27.27 -2.66
C THR A 38 10.79 28.17 -1.90
N SER A 39 9.58 28.41 -2.43
CA SER A 39 8.54 29.22 -1.80
C SER A 39 7.13 28.73 -2.16
N VAL A 40 6.12 29.23 -1.43
CA VAL A 40 4.70 28.93 -1.71
C VAL A 40 4.28 29.49 -3.05
N GLU A 41 4.72 30.71 -3.37
CA GLU A 41 4.46 31.37 -4.64
C GLU A 41 5.06 30.58 -5.80
N GLY A 42 6.32 30.18 -5.68
CA GLY A 42 7.00 29.36 -6.69
C GLY A 42 6.36 27.99 -6.85
N ALA A 43 5.86 27.41 -5.76
CA ALA A 43 5.08 26.18 -5.82
C ALA A 43 3.78 26.37 -6.63
N ALA A 44 3.06 27.46 -6.39
CA ALA A 44 1.84 27.80 -7.13
C ALA A 44 2.14 28.13 -8.61
N ASP A 45 3.25 28.80 -8.90
CA ASP A 45 3.72 29.07 -10.27
C ASP A 45 4.01 27.78 -11.03
N LEU A 46 4.73 26.83 -10.43
CA LEU A 46 5.00 25.54 -11.05
C LEU A 46 3.72 24.73 -11.26
N LEU A 47 2.79 24.74 -10.31
CA LEU A 47 1.48 24.12 -10.52
C LEU A 47 0.73 24.75 -11.69
N ARG A 48 0.77 26.09 -11.85
CA ARG A 48 0.19 26.77 -13.03
C ARG A 48 0.85 26.34 -14.33
N GLU A 49 2.18 26.32 -14.36
CA GLU A 49 2.96 26.00 -15.56
C GLU A 49 2.75 24.54 -16.00
N LYS A 50 2.74 23.61 -15.04
CA LYS A 50 2.69 22.17 -15.31
C LYS A 50 1.26 21.62 -15.40
N CYS A 51 0.24 22.41 -15.04
CA CYS A 51 -1.14 21.97 -15.11
C CYS A 51 -1.52 21.60 -16.54
N PRO A 52 -1.98 20.36 -16.81
CA PRO A 52 -2.47 19.99 -18.12
C PRO A 52 -3.61 20.91 -18.58
N ALA A 53 -3.65 21.22 -19.88
CA ALA A 53 -4.68 22.09 -20.42
C ALA A 53 -6.09 21.54 -20.16
N GLY A 54 -6.96 22.36 -19.54
CA GLY A 54 -8.33 21.98 -19.18
C GLY A 54 -8.43 21.11 -17.92
N ALA A 55 -7.33 20.83 -17.22
CA ALA A 55 -7.37 20.09 -15.97
C ALA A 55 -7.90 20.95 -14.82
N VAL A 56 -8.73 20.33 -13.99
CA VAL A 56 -9.07 20.81 -12.64
C VAL A 56 -8.29 19.99 -11.64
N LEU A 57 -7.55 20.67 -10.76
CA LEU A 57 -6.64 20.05 -9.80
C LEU A 57 -7.31 19.83 -8.43
N ARG A 58 -7.08 18.67 -7.82
CA ARG A 58 -7.24 18.49 -6.37
C ARG A 58 -5.89 18.68 -5.69
N LEU A 59 -5.78 19.73 -4.88
CA LEU A 59 -4.56 20.00 -4.14
C LEU A 59 -4.45 19.12 -2.89
N GLN A 60 -3.37 18.36 -2.79
CA GLN A 60 -2.99 17.56 -1.64
C GLN A 60 -1.61 17.99 -1.16
N THR A 61 -1.52 18.43 0.10
CA THR A 61 -0.24 18.91 0.64
C THR A 61 0.20 18.14 1.87
N PHE A 62 1.51 18.00 2.03
CA PHE A 62 2.12 17.64 3.30
C PHE A 62 3.11 18.71 3.71
N PRO A 63 3.01 19.28 4.93
CA PRO A 63 1.87 19.17 5.83
C PRO A 63 0.55 19.74 5.23
N SER A 64 -0.60 19.22 5.68
CA SER A 64 -1.92 19.62 5.17
C SER A 64 -2.27 21.10 5.37
N ARG A 65 -1.62 21.75 6.36
CA ARG A 65 -1.79 23.19 6.62
C ARG A 65 -1.43 24.09 5.43
N TYR A 66 -0.57 23.63 4.53
CA TYR A 66 -0.16 24.40 3.35
C TYR A 66 -1.19 24.38 2.22
N GLN A 67 -2.21 23.51 2.30
CA GLN A 67 -3.20 23.36 1.26
C GLN A 67 -3.95 24.66 1.00
N LYS A 68 -4.42 25.34 2.06
CA LYS A 68 -5.10 26.63 1.91
C LYS A 68 -4.13 27.70 1.38
N THR A 69 -2.94 27.79 1.99
CA THR A 69 -1.97 28.82 1.61
C THR A 69 -1.56 28.71 0.16
N ILE A 70 -1.30 27.52 -0.38
CA ILE A 70 -0.98 27.32 -1.79
C ILE A 70 -2.20 27.59 -2.68
N ALA A 71 -3.39 27.12 -2.29
CA ALA A 71 -4.62 27.32 -3.06
C ALA A 71 -4.97 28.81 -3.22
N ASP A 72 -4.70 29.64 -2.22
CA ASP A 72 -4.96 31.09 -2.26
C ASP A 72 -4.12 31.81 -3.34
N TYR A 73 -3.01 31.22 -3.81
CA TYR A 73 -2.21 31.76 -4.94
C TYR A 73 -2.65 31.21 -6.30
N LEU A 74 -3.51 30.20 -6.36
CA LEU A 74 -3.96 29.61 -7.62
C LEU A 74 -5.17 30.38 -8.17
N PRO A 75 -5.30 30.51 -9.51
CA PRO A 75 -6.49 31.11 -10.12
C PRO A 75 -7.78 30.42 -9.68
N GLU A 76 -8.85 31.20 -9.57
CA GLU A 76 -10.18 30.67 -9.29
C GLU A 76 -10.59 29.62 -10.33
N GLY A 77 -11.19 28.51 -9.88
CA GLY A 77 -11.59 27.40 -10.74
C GLY A 77 -10.48 26.43 -11.14
N MET A 78 -9.20 26.76 -10.88
CA MET A 78 -8.09 25.83 -11.16
C MET A 78 -8.07 24.63 -10.20
N CYS A 79 -8.54 24.84 -8.97
CA CYS A 79 -8.64 23.79 -7.96
C CYS A 79 -10.08 23.55 -7.52
N HIS A 80 -10.43 22.27 -7.35
CA HIS A 80 -11.70 21.90 -6.75
C HIS A 80 -11.55 20.61 -5.92
N PRO A 81 -12.12 20.55 -4.70
CA PRO A 81 -11.86 19.43 -3.78
C PRO A 81 -12.56 18.12 -4.16
N ARG A 82 -13.57 18.15 -5.05
CA ARG A 82 -14.43 16.99 -5.38
C ARG A 82 -14.50 16.72 -6.88
N ASP A 83 -14.86 17.73 -7.65
CA ASP A 83 -14.89 17.69 -9.11
C ASP A 83 -13.51 18.05 -9.69
N TYR A 84 -12.62 17.07 -9.78
CA TYR A 84 -11.25 17.25 -10.29
C TYR A 84 -10.91 16.17 -11.31
N THR A 85 -9.92 16.47 -12.15
CA THR A 85 -9.40 15.58 -13.20
C THR A 85 -8.00 15.07 -12.89
N HIS A 86 -7.26 15.77 -12.03
CA HIS A 86 -5.87 15.46 -11.68
C HIS A 86 -5.64 15.80 -10.20
N VAL A 87 -4.63 15.19 -9.59
CA VAL A 87 -4.20 15.49 -8.23
C VAL A 87 -2.87 16.23 -8.29
N ALA A 88 -2.84 17.41 -7.69
CA ALA A 88 -1.62 18.17 -7.47
C ALA A 88 -1.09 17.84 -6.08
N GLN A 89 0.10 17.29 -6.03
CA GLN A 89 0.77 16.84 -4.83
C GLN A 89 1.88 17.80 -4.46
N VAL A 90 1.86 18.35 -3.25
CA VAL A 90 2.90 19.30 -2.79
C VAL A 90 3.41 18.92 -1.42
N VAL A 91 4.70 18.62 -1.32
CA VAL A 91 5.34 18.26 -0.07
C VAL A 91 6.34 19.33 0.33
N TYR A 92 6.07 20.00 1.45
CA TYR A 92 7.01 20.88 2.10
C TYR A 92 7.95 20.09 3.01
N ILE A 93 9.24 20.19 2.73
CA ILE A 93 10.30 19.67 3.57
C ILE A 93 11.54 20.56 3.49
N ASP A 94 12.10 20.86 4.65
CA ASP A 94 13.36 21.60 4.82
C ASP A 94 13.47 22.89 3.97
N GLY A 95 12.42 23.72 4.02
CA GLY A 95 12.41 25.01 3.31
C GLY A 95 12.00 24.92 1.84
N LEU A 96 11.58 23.75 1.37
CA LEU A 96 11.39 23.51 -0.04
C LEU A 96 10.09 22.75 -0.30
N TYR A 97 9.55 22.90 -1.51
CA TYR A 97 8.29 22.33 -1.94
C TYR A 97 8.55 21.38 -3.10
N LEU A 98 8.36 20.09 -2.89
CA LEU A 98 8.41 19.06 -3.93
C LEU A 98 7.02 18.91 -4.54
N LEU A 99 6.91 18.90 -5.87
CA LEU A 99 5.61 18.91 -6.53
C LEU A 99 5.48 17.85 -7.63
N GLY A 100 4.27 17.32 -7.76
CA GLY A 100 3.88 16.39 -8.80
C GLY A 100 2.43 16.60 -9.22
N ILE A 101 2.13 16.32 -10.48
CA ILE A 101 0.75 16.24 -10.98
C ILE A 101 0.58 14.84 -11.56
N CYS A 102 -0.44 14.14 -11.09
CA CYS A 102 -0.79 12.80 -11.54
C CYS A 102 -2.29 12.69 -11.83
N GLN A 103 -2.67 11.75 -12.69
CA GLN A 103 -4.06 11.37 -12.85
C GLN A 103 -4.56 10.67 -11.58
N PRO A 104 -5.84 10.80 -11.19
CA PRO A 104 -6.37 10.20 -9.98
C PRO A 104 -6.11 8.70 -9.88
N GLU A 105 -6.06 7.98 -11.00
CA GLU A 105 -5.79 6.54 -11.09
C GLU A 105 -4.32 6.19 -10.77
N GLU A 106 -3.41 7.13 -11.02
CA GLU A 106 -1.99 7.01 -10.66
C GLU A 106 -1.75 7.37 -9.19
N CYS A 107 -2.60 8.23 -8.62
CA CYS A 107 -2.49 8.67 -7.23
C CYS A 107 -3.29 7.77 -6.27
N TYR A 108 -4.50 7.35 -6.65
CA TYR A 108 -5.43 6.53 -5.88
C TYR A 108 -5.63 5.19 -6.57
N ILE A 109 -5.45 4.07 -5.86
CA ILE A 109 -5.91 2.78 -6.39
C ILE A 109 -7.41 2.66 -6.16
N GLY A 110 -8.12 2.38 -7.24
CA GLY A 110 -9.57 2.21 -7.24
C GLY A 110 -10.29 3.55 -7.40
N ASN A 111 -11.43 3.51 -8.10
CA ASN A 111 -12.29 4.66 -8.37
C ASN A 111 -12.69 5.41 -7.09
N ILE A 112 -11.85 6.35 -6.65
CA ILE A 112 -12.28 7.46 -5.78
C ILE A 112 -13.02 8.52 -6.64
N VAL A 113 -12.86 8.49 -7.97
CA VAL A 113 -13.46 9.46 -8.91
C VAL A 113 -14.96 9.21 -9.19
N GLU A 114 -15.48 7.98 -9.02
CA GLU A 114 -16.94 7.73 -9.12
C GLU A 114 -17.68 7.88 -7.78
N THR A 115 -17.35 8.90 -6.98
CA THR A 115 -18.12 9.19 -5.76
C THR A 115 -18.53 10.66 -5.64
N SER A 116 -19.14 11.19 -6.70
CA SER A 116 -19.99 12.39 -6.60
C SER A 116 -21.14 12.22 -5.60
N ASN A 117 -21.45 10.99 -5.15
CA ASN A 117 -22.48 10.69 -4.15
C ASN A 117 -22.01 9.88 -2.92
N GLY A 118 -20.71 9.97 -2.55
CA GLY A 118 -20.27 9.74 -1.17
C GLY A 118 -20.84 8.51 -0.44
N ARG A 119 -20.75 7.31 -1.01
CA ARG A 119 -20.81 6.03 -0.28
C ARG A 119 -20.05 4.96 -1.07
N LEU A 120 -18.84 4.60 -0.64
CA LEU A 120 -18.35 3.22 -0.82
C LEU A 120 -19.27 2.36 0.05
N THR A 121 -20.35 1.83 -0.55
CA THR A 121 -21.40 1.10 0.17
C THR A 121 -20.96 -0.28 0.65
N ASP A 122 -19.74 -0.72 0.35
CA ASP A 122 -19.30 -2.06 0.72
C ASP A 122 -17.88 -2.09 1.29
N SER A 123 -17.70 -2.79 2.42
CA SER A 123 -16.40 -3.03 3.05
C SER A 123 -15.52 -3.93 2.20
N VAL A 124 -16.13 -4.82 1.42
CA VAL A 124 -15.44 -5.70 0.46
C VAL A 124 -14.61 -4.89 -0.53
N CYS A 125 -15.20 -3.85 -1.15
CA CYS A 125 -14.50 -3.02 -2.13
C CYS A 125 -13.28 -2.32 -1.53
N LYS A 126 -13.37 -1.82 -0.29
CA LYS A 126 -12.23 -1.13 0.36
C LYS A 126 -11.06 -2.07 0.62
N ALA A 127 -11.33 -3.27 1.11
CA ALA A 127 -10.31 -4.26 1.36
C ALA A 127 -9.67 -4.72 0.04
N GLU A 128 -10.46 -4.95 -1.01
CA GLU A 128 -9.95 -5.31 -2.34
C GLU A 128 -8.93 -4.28 -2.87
N TYR A 129 -9.27 -2.98 -2.82
CA TYR A 129 -8.36 -1.92 -3.25
C TYR A 129 -7.09 -1.81 -2.41
N LYS A 130 -7.15 -2.21 -1.15
CA LYS A 130 -5.98 -2.21 -0.27
C LYS A 130 -4.93 -3.22 -0.74
N LEU A 131 -5.33 -4.44 -1.11
CA LEU A 131 -4.37 -5.43 -1.61
C LEU A 131 -3.86 -5.08 -3.01
N ALA A 132 -4.72 -4.55 -3.88
CA ALA A 132 -4.30 -3.99 -5.16
C ALA A 132 -3.26 -2.87 -4.97
N GLU A 133 -3.45 -1.99 -3.98
CA GLU A 133 -2.49 -0.95 -3.61
C GLU A 133 -1.17 -1.51 -3.14
N ALA A 134 -1.20 -2.50 -2.25
CA ALA A 134 0.00 -3.18 -1.79
C ALA A 134 0.79 -3.76 -2.97
N PHE A 135 0.16 -4.51 -3.87
CA PHE A 135 0.82 -5.13 -5.00
C PHE A 135 1.52 -4.12 -5.91
N ARG A 136 0.82 -3.06 -6.35
CA ARG A 136 1.46 -2.00 -7.16
C ARG A 136 2.61 -1.34 -6.42
N ARG A 137 2.45 -1.04 -5.13
CA ARG A 137 3.45 -0.32 -4.33
C ARG A 137 4.68 -1.16 -4.04
N PHE A 138 4.53 -2.47 -3.99
CA PHE A 138 5.63 -3.42 -3.84
C PHE A 138 6.23 -3.86 -5.18
N GLY A 139 5.66 -3.41 -6.32
CA GLY A 139 6.08 -3.85 -7.65
C GLY A 139 5.83 -5.34 -7.87
N PHE A 140 4.76 -5.87 -7.29
CA PHE A 140 4.35 -7.26 -7.44
C PHE A 140 3.46 -7.41 -8.66
N GLU A 141 3.81 -8.38 -9.49
CA GLU A 141 3.02 -8.81 -10.64
C GLU A 141 2.99 -10.33 -10.62
N PHE A 142 1.81 -10.92 -10.83
CA PHE A 142 1.69 -12.36 -10.97
C PHE A 142 2.21 -12.81 -12.34
N GLY A 143 2.91 -13.95 -12.36
CA GLY A 143 3.45 -14.51 -13.60
C GLY A 143 2.38 -15.16 -14.49
N GLU A 144 2.83 -15.72 -15.61
CA GLU A 144 1.95 -16.40 -16.58
C GLU A 144 1.20 -17.59 -15.97
N LYS A 145 1.79 -18.28 -14.98
CA LYS A 145 1.25 -19.47 -14.31
C LYS A 145 0.38 -19.19 -13.08
N ARG A 146 -0.23 -18.00 -13.02
CA ARG A 146 -1.01 -17.58 -11.85
C ARG A 146 -2.24 -18.45 -11.57
N ASP A 147 -2.79 -19.07 -12.60
CA ASP A 147 -3.86 -20.06 -12.53
C ASP A 147 -3.45 -21.39 -11.87
N GLU A 148 -2.14 -21.65 -11.73
CA GLU A 148 -1.59 -22.78 -10.97
C GLU A 148 -1.23 -22.39 -9.51
N MET A 149 -1.25 -21.10 -9.17
CA MET A 149 -0.82 -20.60 -7.86
C MET A 149 -1.87 -20.87 -6.78
N THR A 150 -1.38 -21.18 -5.57
CA THR A 150 -2.20 -21.27 -4.36
C THR A 150 -1.91 -20.10 -3.42
N ALA A 151 -2.97 -19.41 -2.99
CA ALA A 151 -2.93 -18.33 -2.02
C ALA A 151 -3.64 -18.71 -0.71
N ILE A 152 -3.14 -18.18 0.40
CA ILE A 152 -3.88 -18.11 1.66
C ILE A 152 -4.14 -16.65 2.02
N ASP A 153 -5.38 -16.34 2.38
CA ASP A 153 -5.84 -15.04 2.87
C ASP A 153 -6.31 -15.19 4.31
N VAL A 154 -5.52 -14.71 5.27
CA VAL A 154 -5.81 -14.82 6.70
C VAL A 154 -6.48 -13.56 7.22
N GLY A 155 -7.63 -13.73 7.86
CA GLY A 155 -8.51 -12.61 8.21
C GLY A 155 -9.33 -12.16 6.99
N ALA A 156 -9.83 -13.12 6.23
CA ALA A 156 -10.40 -12.88 4.91
C ALA A 156 -11.75 -12.15 4.93
N SER A 157 -12.53 -12.17 6.01
CA SER A 157 -13.89 -11.62 6.00
C SER A 157 -13.87 -10.09 5.80
N PRO A 158 -14.72 -9.52 4.91
CA PRO A 158 -15.81 -10.16 4.13
C PRO A 158 -15.40 -10.77 2.77
N GLY A 159 -14.12 -10.71 2.40
CA GLY A 159 -13.58 -11.39 1.21
C GLY A 159 -12.84 -10.49 0.22
N GLY A 160 -12.55 -9.23 0.56
CA GLY A 160 -11.96 -8.27 -0.38
C GLY A 160 -10.58 -8.69 -0.92
N TRP A 161 -9.70 -9.20 -0.06
CA TRP A 161 -8.36 -9.66 -0.48
C TRP A 161 -8.45 -10.94 -1.31
N SER A 162 -9.25 -11.90 -0.87
CA SER A 162 -9.61 -13.09 -1.65
C SER A 162 -10.21 -12.76 -3.03
N ARG A 163 -11.09 -11.75 -3.13
CA ARG A 163 -11.69 -11.29 -4.38
C ARG A 163 -10.64 -10.68 -5.31
N TYR A 164 -9.74 -9.85 -4.79
CA TYR A 164 -8.62 -9.31 -5.56
C TYR A 164 -7.77 -10.44 -6.16
N LEU A 165 -7.36 -11.42 -5.35
CA LEU A 165 -6.56 -12.56 -5.79
C LEU A 165 -7.27 -13.36 -6.90
N TYR A 166 -8.58 -13.57 -6.76
CA TYR A 166 -9.39 -14.23 -7.79
C TYR A 166 -9.42 -13.42 -9.09
N ASN A 167 -9.63 -12.10 -9.01
CA ASN A 167 -9.69 -11.20 -10.16
C ASN A 167 -8.34 -11.12 -10.90
N GLU A 168 -7.23 -11.23 -10.18
CA GLU A 168 -5.89 -11.35 -10.76
C GLU A 168 -5.63 -12.71 -11.42
N GLY A 169 -6.51 -13.69 -11.21
CA GLY A 169 -6.47 -15.01 -11.86
C GLY A 169 -5.78 -16.10 -11.05
N VAL A 170 -5.57 -15.91 -9.75
CA VAL A 170 -5.00 -16.94 -8.87
C VAL A 170 -5.85 -18.22 -8.91
N GLY A 171 -5.19 -19.37 -9.04
CA GLY A 171 -5.83 -20.68 -9.24
C GLY A 171 -6.67 -21.15 -8.07
N ARG A 172 -6.11 -21.09 -6.86
CA ARG A 172 -6.73 -21.55 -5.62
C ARG A 172 -6.50 -20.54 -4.50
N ILE A 173 -7.57 -20.18 -3.79
CA ILE A 173 -7.53 -19.18 -2.71
C ILE A 173 -8.19 -19.76 -1.47
N ILE A 174 -7.43 -19.89 -0.40
CA ILE A 174 -7.89 -20.35 0.90
C ILE A 174 -8.19 -19.12 1.74
N ALA A 175 -9.46 -18.76 1.82
CA ALA A 175 -9.94 -17.61 2.58
C ALA A 175 -10.26 -18.05 4.02
N VAL A 176 -9.48 -17.58 5.00
CA VAL A 176 -9.58 -18.02 6.39
C VAL A 176 -10.15 -16.91 7.27
N ASP A 177 -11.35 -17.13 7.80
CA ASP A 177 -11.98 -16.25 8.80
C ASP A 177 -13.16 -16.95 9.48
N LYS A 178 -13.48 -16.55 10.72
CA LYS A 178 -14.73 -16.92 11.39
C LYS A 178 -15.94 -16.13 10.89
N GLY A 179 -15.70 -14.95 10.32
CA GLY A 179 -16.72 -14.16 9.63
C GLY A 179 -17.09 -14.75 8.26
N GLU A 180 -18.24 -14.34 7.74
CA GLU A 180 -18.69 -14.74 6.41
C GLU A 180 -17.75 -14.18 5.33
N VAL A 181 -17.47 -14.99 4.30
CA VAL A 181 -16.68 -14.60 3.13
C VAL A 181 -17.53 -14.79 1.87
N ASP A 182 -17.68 -13.74 1.06
CA ASP A 182 -18.44 -13.85 -0.19
C ASP A 182 -17.68 -14.65 -1.26
N CYS A 183 -17.99 -15.94 -1.36
CA CYS A 183 -17.42 -16.85 -2.35
C CYS A 183 -18.28 -17.01 -3.62
N SER A 184 -19.46 -16.34 -3.69
CA SER A 184 -20.53 -16.67 -4.66
C SER A 184 -20.13 -16.55 -6.13
N LYS A 185 -19.17 -15.68 -6.45
CA LYS A 185 -18.70 -15.38 -7.81
C LYS A 185 -17.24 -15.81 -8.05
N SER A 186 -16.85 -16.97 -7.53
CA SER A 186 -15.45 -17.42 -7.59
C SER A 186 -15.22 -18.69 -8.40
N ASP A 187 -16.26 -19.25 -9.02
CA ASP A 187 -16.22 -20.55 -9.71
C ASP A 187 -15.60 -21.69 -8.88
N GLY A 188 -15.73 -21.62 -7.55
CA GLY A 188 -15.17 -22.58 -6.61
C GLY A 188 -13.68 -22.40 -6.30
N LYS A 189 -13.01 -21.37 -6.85
CA LYS A 189 -11.59 -21.09 -6.60
C LYS A 189 -11.33 -20.47 -5.22
N ILE A 190 -12.32 -19.80 -4.63
CA ILE A 190 -12.24 -19.30 -3.25
C ILE A 190 -12.88 -20.33 -2.32
N GLU A 191 -12.06 -20.95 -1.47
CA GLU A 191 -12.47 -21.87 -0.41
C GLU A 191 -12.54 -21.11 0.91
N HIS A 192 -13.74 -20.89 1.46
CA HIS A 192 -13.87 -20.33 2.81
C HIS A 192 -13.64 -21.40 3.88
N TRP A 193 -12.65 -21.17 4.72
CA TRP A 193 -12.34 -21.97 5.90
C TRP A 193 -12.78 -21.20 7.15
N ASP A 194 -13.93 -21.62 7.71
CA ASP A 194 -14.51 -21.07 8.95
C ASP A 194 -13.70 -21.48 10.21
N MET A 195 -12.52 -20.88 10.36
CA MET A 195 -11.58 -21.18 11.44
C MET A 195 -10.62 -20.02 11.69
N LEU A 196 -9.84 -20.12 12.78
CA LEU A 196 -8.77 -19.16 13.05
C LEU A 196 -7.57 -19.40 12.13
N GLY A 197 -6.79 -18.36 11.87
CA GLY A 197 -5.59 -18.44 11.03
C GLY A 197 -4.61 -19.54 11.44
N GLN A 198 -4.35 -19.67 12.75
CA GLN A 198 -3.46 -20.70 13.29
C GLN A 198 -4.02 -22.11 13.06
N GLU A 199 -5.34 -22.29 13.20
CA GLU A 199 -6.01 -23.57 12.94
C GLU A 199 -5.92 -23.96 11.46
N ALA A 200 -6.09 -22.98 10.56
CA ALA A 200 -5.95 -23.21 9.12
C ALA A 200 -4.53 -23.56 8.71
N ILE A 201 -3.52 -22.86 9.25
CA ILE A 201 -2.11 -23.15 8.99
C ILE A 201 -1.76 -24.56 9.48
N GLN A 202 -2.18 -24.93 10.70
CA GLN A 202 -1.95 -26.27 11.23
C GLN A 202 -2.63 -27.35 10.38
N LYS A 203 -3.88 -27.13 9.98
CA LYS A 203 -4.61 -28.02 9.08
C LYS A 203 -3.91 -28.15 7.72
N LEU A 204 -3.37 -27.08 7.16
CA LEU A 204 -2.59 -27.14 5.92
C LEU A 204 -1.30 -27.93 6.08
N LEU A 205 -0.56 -27.73 7.18
CA LEU A 205 0.65 -28.51 7.48
C LEU A 205 0.35 -30.01 7.54
N GLU A 206 -0.76 -30.40 8.18
CA GLU A 206 -1.21 -31.79 8.28
C GLU A 206 -1.61 -32.40 6.93
N HIS A 207 -2.29 -31.63 6.07
CA HIS A 207 -2.76 -32.11 4.77
C HIS A 207 -1.66 -32.09 3.68
N GLU A 208 -0.85 -31.04 3.62
CA GLU A 208 0.19 -30.84 2.62
C GLU A 208 1.52 -31.50 3.03
N GLY A 209 1.69 -31.87 4.30
CA GLY A 209 2.86 -32.58 4.80
C GLY A 209 4.14 -31.77 4.69
N HIS A 210 4.10 -30.49 5.11
CA HIS A 210 5.25 -29.56 5.05
C HIS A 210 5.79 -29.35 3.64
N ARG A 211 4.93 -29.49 2.62
CA ARG A 211 5.28 -29.16 1.23
C ARG A 211 5.07 -27.66 1.01
N GLU A 212 6.08 -27.05 0.42
CA GLU A 212 6.06 -25.68 -0.11
C GLU A 212 4.95 -25.57 -1.18
N SER A 213 3.74 -25.23 -0.74
CA SER A 213 2.50 -25.28 -1.50
C SER A 213 1.89 -23.90 -1.72
N LEU A 214 2.24 -22.91 -0.90
CA LEU A 214 1.72 -21.55 -0.98
C LEU A 214 2.63 -20.66 -1.82
N ASP A 215 2.08 -20.09 -2.88
CA ASP A 215 2.74 -19.09 -3.72
C ASP A 215 2.46 -17.66 -3.23
N VAL A 216 1.39 -17.48 -2.44
CA VAL A 216 0.95 -16.19 -1.91
C VAL A 216 0.47 -16.36 -0.48
N TYR A 217 1.00 -15.54 0.43
CA TYR A 217 0.50 -15.40 1.80
C TYR A 217 0.06 -13.96 2.01
N VAL A 218 -1.22 -13.75 2.31
CA VAL A 218 -1.74 -12.43 2.67
C VAL A 218 -2.44 -12.48 4.02
N CYS A 219 -2.31 -11.43 4.84
CA CYS A 219 -2.96 -11.32 6.13
C CYS A 219 -3.38 -9.87 6.44
N ASP A 220 -4.68 -9.61 6.57
CA ASP A 220 -5.24 -8.34 7.08
C ASP A 220 -5.99 -8.51 8.41
N ALA A 221 -5.70 -9.60 9.12
CA ALA A 221 -6.28 -9.88 10.43
C ALA A 221 -6.03 -8.73 11.42
N ASN A 222 -6.93 -8.60 12.40
CA ASN A 222 -6.82 -7.57 13.43
C ASN A 222 -5.75 -7.89 14.48
N LEU A 223 -4.48 -7.97 14.07
CA LEU A 223 -3.37 -8.43 14.88
C LEU A 223 -2.27 -7.37 15.06
N PRO A 224 -1.66 -7.29 16.25
CA PRO A 224 -0.43 -6.53 16.49
C PRO A 224 0.74 -7.05 15.64
N PRO A 225 1.75 -6.20 15.32
CA PRO A 225 2.87 -6.58 14.45
C PRO A 225 3.59 -7.90 14.85
N PRO A 226 3.94 -8.13 16.14
CA PRO A 226 4.61 -9.37 16.52
C PRO A 226 3.75 -10.62 16.33
N GLU A 227 2.44 -10.52 16.55
CA GLU A 227 1.51 -11.64 16.41
C GLU A 227 1.27 -11.98 14.93
N SER A 228 1.15 -10.97 14.07
CA SER A 228 1.05 -11.17 12.62
C SER A 228 2.30 -11.90 12.07
N LEU A 229 3.49 -11.57 12.56
CA LEU A 229 4.73 -12.24 12.16
C LEU A 229 4.86 -13.65 12.74
N ALA A 230 4.44 -13.85 13.99
CA ALA A 230 4.41 -15.19 14.59
C ALA A 230 3.50 -16.13 13.79
N MET A 231 2.38 -15.62 13.27
CA MET A 231 1.48 -16.37 12.38
C MET A 231 2.13 -16.67 11.03
N LEU A 232 2.76 -15.68 10.39
CA LEU A 232 3.52 -15.89 9.14
C LEU A 232 4.61 -16.96 9.31
N ARG A 233 5.35 -16.93 10.43
CA ARG A 233 6.41 -17.90 10.73
C ARG A 233 5.88 -19.31 10.95
N GLN A 234 4.68 -19.48 11.52
CA GLN A 234 4.03 -20.80 11.62
C GLN A 234 3.73 -21.41 10.25
N ALA A 235 3.51 -20.57 9.23
CA ALA A 235 3.30 -21.03 7.86
C ALA A 235 4.61 -21.23 7.06
N SER A 236 5.78 -21.03 7.66
CA SER A 236 7.07 -21.01 6.96
C SER A 236 7.34 -22.23 6.06
N GLU A 237 7.02 -23.44 6.54
CA GLU A 237 7.21 -24.70 5.79
C GLU A 237 6.20 -24.90 4.65
N LEU A 238 5.11 -24.12 4.63
CA LEU A 238 4.14 -24.13 3.54
C LEU A 238 4.48 -23.12 2.44
N ILE A 239 5.23 -22.06 2.76
CA ILE A 239 5.44 -20.93 1.87
C ILE A 239 6.62 -21.20 0.94
N LYS A 240 6.36 -21.17 -0.38
CA LYS A 240 7.39 -21.39 -1.39
C LYS A 240 8.47 -20.30 -1.33
N PRO A 241 9.73 -20.65 -1.62
CA PRO A 241 10.79 -19.66 -1.83
C PRO A 241 10.37 -18.68 -2.92
N GLY A 242 10.47 -17.40 -2.63
CA GLY A 242 10.02 -16.35 -3.53
C GLY A 242 8.50 -16.18 -3.59
N ALA A 243 7.70 -16.78 -2.71
CA ALA A 243 6.26 -16.48 -2.62
C ALA A 243 6.00 -14.99 -2.32
N TYR A 244 4.84 -14.48 -2.74
CA TYR A 244 4.41 -13.12 -2.41
C TYR A 244 3.89 -13.09 -0.98
N VAL A 245 4.42 -12.20 -0.14
CA VAL A 245 3.97 -12.01 1.24
C VAL A 245 3.47 -10.59 1.42
N VAL A 246 2.24 -10.43 1.90
CA VAL A 246 1.64 -9.12 2.25
C VAL A 246 0.95 -9.22 3.60
N VAL A 247 1.35 -8.40 4.57
CA VAL A 247 0.81 -8.43 5.93
C VAL A 247 0.44 -7.02 6.38
N THR A 248 -0.74 -6.83 6.96
CA THR A 248 -1.08 -5.59 7.66
C THR A 248 -0.70 -5.70 9.14
N PHE A 249 0.03 -4.70 9.62
CA PHE A 249 0.28 -4.47 11.04
C PHE A 249 -0.77 -3.52 11.58
N LYS A 250 -1.58 -3.98 12.56
CA LYS A 250 -2.57 -3.13 13.24
C LYS A 250 -1.96 -2.56 14.52
N ASN A 251 -2.35 -1.34 14.87
CA ASN A 251 -1.90 -0.66 16.07
C ASN A 251 -2.89 -0.89 17.23
N PRO A 252 -2.60 -1.82 18.17
CA PRO A 252 -3.38 -1.97 19.40
C PRO A 252 -2.95 -0.97 20.49
N TYR A 253 -1.85 -0.25 20.30
CA TYR A 253 -1.16 0.46 21.38
C TYR A 253 -1.77 1.83 21.64
N LYS A 254 -1.99 2.15 22.92
CA LYS A 254 -2.47 3.47 23.35
C LYS A 254 -1.42 4.56 23.16
N ARG A 255 -0.14 4.24 23.38
CA ARG A 255 0.96 5.20 23.24
C ARG A 255 1.60 5.07 21.87
N LYS A 256 1.75 6.21 21.19
CA LYS A 256 2.36 6.29 19.86
C LYS A 256 3.79 5.73 19.82
N ALA A 257 4.57 5.92 20.89
CA ALA A 257 5.93 5.41 20.99
C ALA A 257 5.99 3.87 21.01
N ASP A 258 5.05 3.21 21.69
CA ASP A 258 4.98 1.74 21.75
C ASP A 258 4.62 1.16 20.38
N TRP A 259 3.68 1.80 19.68
CA TRP A 259 3.34 1.47 18.30
C TRP A 259 4.56 1.52 17.38
N TYR A 260 5.27 2.65 17.37
CA TYR A 260 6.44 2.80 16.50
C TYR A 260 7.53 1.78 16.82
N LYS A 261 7.81 1.56 18.10
CA LYS A 261 8.81 0.57 18.54
C LYS A 261 8.43 -0.85 18.10
N ALA A 262 7.20 -1.28 18.35
CA ALA A 262 6.74 -2.61 17.96
C ALA A 262 6.77 -2.80 16.44
N LYS A 263 6.29 -1.80 15.70
CA LYS A 263 6.26 -1.81 14.24
C LYS A 263 7.67 -1.85 13.64
N GLU A 264 8.61 -1.06 14.15
CA GLU A 264 10.01 -1.03 13.70
C GLU A 264 10.70 -2.37 13.95
N LEU A 265 10.64 -2.90 15.18
CA LEU A 265 11.23 -4.20 15.50
C LEU A 265 10.62 -5.35 14.66
N SER A 266 9.31 -5.32 14.43
CA SER A 266 8.66 -6.29 13.56
C SER A 266 9.03 -6.11 12.10
N PHE A 267 9.19 -4.88 11.60
CA PHE A 267 9.65 -4.68 10.23
C PHE A 267 11.10 -5.13 10.02
N ASP A 268 11.97 -4.91 11.01
CA ASP A 268 13.33 -5.45 11.01
C ASP A 268 13.30 -6.98 10.96
N ASP A 269 12.47 -7.62 11.79
CA ASP A 269 12.29 -9.08 11.77
C ASP A 269 11.77 -9.58 10.40
N PHE A 270 10.73 -8.92 9.86
CA PHE A 270 10.21 -9.21 8.52
C PHE A 270 11.28 -9.07 7.43
N SER A 271 12.17 -8.10 7.56
CA SER A 271 13.26 -7.87 6.61
C SER A 271 14.30 -8.97 6.61
N THR A 272 14.42 -9.74 7.70
CA THR A 272 15.29 -10.92 7.74
C THR A 272 14.74 -12.11 6.96
N ILE A 273 13.41 -12.17 6.78
CA ILE A 273 12.70 -13.33 6.22
C ILE A 273 12.10 -13.08 4.83
N CYS A 274 12.20 -11.85 4.31
CA CYS A 274 11.69 -11.48 2.99
C CYS A 274 12.71 -10.69 2.17
N ASP A 275 12.85 -10.99 0.88
CA ASP A 275 13.58 -10.19 -0.08
C ASP A 275 12.76 -8.97 -0.49
N HIS A 276 13.46 -7.86 -0.73
CA HIS A 276 12.87 -6.55 -1.04
C HIS A 276 11.78 -6.11 -0.04
N PRO A 277 12.03 -6.19 1.28
CA PRO A 277 11.03 -5.86 2.29
C PRO A 277 10.66 -4.38 2.20
N THR A 278 9.35 -4.12 2.14
CA THR A 278 8.82 -2.77 1.99
C THR A 278 7.70 -2.56 3.00
N GLU A 279 7.78 -1.50 3.79
CA GLU A 279 6.67 -1.04 4.64
C GLU A 279 6.02 0.17 3.97
N VAL A 280 4.70 0.15 3.79
CA VAL A 280 3.91 1.28 3.27
C VAL A 280 2.69 1.55 4.15
N HIS A 281 2.36 2.83 4.30
CA HIS A 281 1.02 3.24 4.68
C HIS A 281 0.24 3.47 3.39
N LEU A 282 -0.68 2.56 3.09
CA LEU A 282 -1.58 2.59 1.95
C LEU A 282 -2.62 3.70 2.11
N LEU A 283 -3.19 4.19 1.02
CA LEU A 283 -4.30 5.14 1.06
C LEU A 283 -5.55 4.52 1.68
N ALA A 284 -5.75 3.22 1.49
CA ALA A 284 -6.82 2.48 2.13
C ALA A 284 -6.53 2.15 3.61
N ASN A 285 -5.31 2.39 4.12
CA ASN A 285 -5.01 2.18 5.53
C ASN A 285 -5.75 3.20 6.41
N THR A 286 -6.17 2.76 7.59
CA THR A 286 -6.51 3.70 8.68
C THR A 286 -5.23 4.25 9.32
N PRO A 287 -5.28 5.36 10.08
CA PRO A 287 -4.11 5.87 10.81
C PRO A 287 -3.47 4.88 11.81
N ASN A 288 -4.19 3.82 12.15
CA ASN A 288 -3.79 2.79 13.11
C ASN A 288 -3.27 1.52 12.44
N GLU A 289 -2.74 1.61 11.23
CA GLU A 289 -2.14 0.45 10.57
C GLU A 289 -1.07 0.85 9.55
N THR A 290 -0.28 -0.14 9.16
CA THR A 290 0.62 -0.09 8.01
C THR A 290 0.61 -1.45 7.34
N THR A 291 0.97 -1.54 6.07
CA THR A 291 1.10 -2.79 5.35
C THR A 291 2.56 -3.03 4.97
N VAL A 292 3.05 -4.25 5.20
CA VAL A 292 4.37 -4.71 4.80
C VAL A 292 4.26 -5.74 3.70
N GLY A 293 5.26 -5.81 2.82
CA GLY A 293 5.35 -6.88 1.84
C GLY A 293 6.77 -7.15 1.38
N GLY A 294 6.97 -8.34 0.84
CA GLY A 294 8.24 -8.82 0.30
C GLY A 294 8.09 -10.19 -0.35
N ARG A 295 9.19 -10.73 -0.88
CA ARG A 295 9.24 -12.09 -1.42
C ARG A 295 9.82 -13.03 -0.37
N TRP A 296 9.12 -14.11 -0.02
CA TRP A 296 9.56 -15.01 1.05
C TRP A 296 10.97 -15.55 0.81
N LYS A 297 11.89 -15.37 1.77
CA LYS A 297 13.18 -16.05 1.77
C LYS A 297 12.95 -17.42 2.37
N LYS A 298 13.36 -18.48 1.68
CA LYS A 298 13.45 -19.79 2.31
C LYS A 298 14.40 -19.66 3.51
N GLN A 299 13.89 -19.84 4.72
CA GLN A 299 14.78 -20.03 5.87
C GLN A 299 15.49 -21.36 5.64
N LEU A 300 16.80 -21.29 5.44
CA LEU A 300 17.65 -22.46 5.60
C LEU A 300 17.81 -22.63 7.11
N ASP A 301 17.28 -23.72 7.65
CA ASP A 301 17.56 -24.15 9.01
C ASP A 301 19.07 -24.25 9.28
#